data_AF-A0A3D8II63-F1
#
_entry.id   AF-A0A3D8II63-F1
#
_cell.length_a   1.000
_cell.length_b   1.000
_cell.length_c   1.000
_cell.angle_alpha   90.00
_cell.angle_beta   90.00
_cell.angle_gamma   90.00
#
_symmetry.space_group_name_H-M   'P 1'
#
loop_
_entity.id
_entity.type
_entity.pdbx_description
1 polymer ?
#
loop_
_entity_poly.entity_id
_entity_poly.type
_entity_poly.pdbx_seq_one_letter_code
_entity_poly.pdbx_strand_id
1 'polypeptide(L)'
;MQINPQIYNKPIEYINKNASDVKLKEQTDSFEALILKYMLDSALKFDDHLYPKEVGSEIYQSMYKDSIAQSLSGSFGYSELLFNYLKDIQKEV
;
A
#
# COMPACT_ATOMS: atom_id res chain seq x y z
N MET A 1 11.44 8.23 -21.10
CA MET A 1 11.83 7.30 -20.03
C MET A 1 10.70 6.29 -19.89
N GLN A 2 10.96 4.98 -20.11
CA GLN A 2 9.93 3.96 -19.99
C GLN A 2 9.70 3.70 -18.49
N ILE A 3 8.60 4.26 -17.98
CA ILE A 3 8.06 3.96 -16.65
C ILE A 3 7.81 2.46 -16.63
N ASN A 4 8.41 1.69 -15.70
CA ASN A 4 8.14 0.26 -15.59
C ASN A 4 6.70 0.07 -15.08
N PRO A 5 5.73 -0.31 -15.94
CA PRO A 5 4.32 -0.33 -15.56
C PRO A 5 4.00 -1.50 -14.64
N GLN A 6 4.91 -2.48 -14.52
CA GLN A 6 4.64 -3.76 -13.89
C GLN A 6 4.50 -3.70 -12.37
N ILE A 7 4.96 -2.60 -11.74
CA ILE A 7 4.80 -2.42 -10.29
C ILE A 7 3.36 -1.97 -9.93
N TYR A 8 2.66 -1.34 -10.89
CA TYR A 8 1.28 -0.85 -10.72
C TYR A 8 0.24 -1.72 -11.43
N ASN A 9 0.67 -2.76 -12.13
CA ASN A 9 -0.20 -3.65 -12.89
C ASN A 9 -0.41 -5.00 -12.19
N LYS A 10 -0.29 -5.06 -10.84
CA LYS A 10 -0.84 -6.22 -10.12
C LYS A 10 -2.36 -6.15 -10.30
N PRO A 11 -2.97 -7.09 -11.04
CA PRO A 11 -4.41 -7.07 -11.23
C PRO A 11 -5.08 -7.09 -9.85
N ILE A 12 -6.15 -6.32 -9.68
CA ILE A 12 -6.95 -6.35 -8.47
C ILE A 12 -7.45 -7.79 -8.34
N GLU A 13 -6.85 -8.56 -7.43
CA GLU A 13 -7.24 -9.92 -7.17
C GLU A 13 -8.54 -9.90 -6.39
N TYR A 14 -9.63 -10.36 -7.01
CA TYR A 14 -10.90 -10.53 -6.32
C TYR A 14 -10.74 -11.55 -5.20
N ILE A 15 -11.25 -11.21 -4.01
CA ILE A 15 -11.20 -12.09 -2.84
C ILE A 15 -11.93 -13.39 -3.18
N ASN A 16 -11.17 -14.46 -3.37
CA ASN A 16 -11.75 -15.79 -3.55
C ASN A 16 -12.31 -16.22 -2.19
N LYS A 17 -13.61 -16.55 -2.11
CA LYS A 17 -14.25 -17.05 -0.88
C LYS A 17 -13.63 -18.36 -0.37
N ASN A 18 -12.86 -19.05 -1.21
CA ASN A 18 -12.08 -20.25 -0.88
C ASN A 18 -10.56 -19.95 -0.87
N ALA A 19 -10.15 -18.68 -0.82
CA ALA A 19 -8.74 -18.32 -0.71
C ALA A 19 -8.16 -18.84 0.59
N SER A 20 -6.93 -19.35 0.52
CA SER A 20 -6.12 -19.60 1.71
C SER A 20 -6.02 -18.33 2.56
N ASP A 21 -6.12 -18.47 3.87
CA ASP A 21 -5.97 -17.38 4.85
C ASP A 21 -4.67 -16.58 4.62
N VAL A 22 -3.63 -17.24 4.10
CA VAL A 22 -2.36 -16.60 3.70
C VAL A 22 -2.57 -15.54 2.62
N LYS A 23 -3.32 -15.87 1.55
CA LYS A 23 -3.59 -14.92 0.46
C LYS A 23 -4.52 -13.80 0.92
N LEU A 24 -5.48 -14.11 1.78
CA LEU A 24 -6.36 -13.08 2.33
C LEU A 24 -5.55 -12.08 3.17
N LYS A 25 -4.62 -12.57 4.00
CA LYS A 25 -3.72 -11.73 4.79
C LYS A 25 -2.83 -10.84 3.90
N GLU A 26 -2.20 -11.41 2.86
CA GLU A 26 -1.38 -10.66 1.90
C GLU A 26 -2.16 -9.52 1.21
N GLN A 27 -3.43 -9.74 0.88
CA GLN A 27 -4.29 -8.72 0.26
C GLN A 27 -4.66 -7.63 1.26
N THR A 28 -4.95 -7.99 2.52
CA THR A 28 -5.21 -6.99 3.57
C THR A 28 -3.99 -6.16 3.94
N ASP A 29 -2.79 -6.75 3.91
CA ASP A 29 -1.53 -6.02 4.12
C ASP A 29 -1.24 -5.09 2.92
N SER A 30 -1.53 -5.53 1.70
CA SER A 30 -1.41 -4.69 0.50
C SER A 30 -2.34 -3.48 0.55
N PHE A 31 -3.56 -3.66 1.08
CA PHE A 31 -4.51 -2.58 1.28
C PHE A 31 -4.04 -1.56 2.34
N GLU A 32 -3.52 -2.02 3.48
CA GLU A 32 -2.96 -1.13 4.50
C GLU A 32 -1.78 -0.31 3.95
N ALA A 33 -0.89 -0.93 3.15
CA ALA A 33 0.20 -0.22 2.49
C ALA A 33 -0.29 0.93 1.59
N LEU A 34 -1.39 0.70 0.84
CA LEU A 34 -1.96 1.73 -0.03
C LEU A 34 -2.52 2.90 0.78
N ILE A 35 -3.23 2.64 1.88
CA ILE A 35 -3.74 3.69 2.76
C ILE A 35 -2.58 4.48 3.37
N LEU A 36 -1.56 3.79 3.88
CA LEU A 36 -0.38 4.43 4.47
C LEU A 36 0.34 5.30 3.44
N LYS A 37 0.43 4.87 2.18
CA LYS A 37 0.97 5.69 1.09
C LYS A 37 0.17 6.98 0.92
N TYR A 38 -1.15 6.93 0.84
CA TYR A 38 -1.99 8.14 0.72
C TYR A 38 -1.86 9.08 1.94
N MET A 39 -1.74 8.52 3.15
CA MET A 39 -1.48 9.31 4.36
C MET A 39 -0.09 9.97 4.32
N LEU A 40 0.94 9.22 3.94
CA LEU A 40 2.31 9.71 3.82
C LEU A 40 2.43 10.77 2.73
N ASP A 41 1.70 10.64 1.63
CA ASP A 41 1.62 11.68 0.59
C ASP A 41 1.07 13.00 1.12
N SER A 42 0.13 12.95 2.06
CA SER A 42 -0.45 14.13 2.70
C SER A 42 0.44 14.71 3.80
N ALA A 43 1.14 13.85 4.55
CA ALA A 43 1.95 14.23 5.70
C ALA A 43 3.37 14.70 5.31
N LEU A 44 4.00 14.03 4.35
CA LEU A 44 5.34 14.33 3.85
C LEU A 44 5.26 15.24 2.63
N LYS A 45 4.84 16.48 2.87
CA LYS A 45 4.98 17.57 1.90
C LYS A 45 6.41 18.07 1.96
N PHE A 46 7.27 17.52 1.10
CA PHE A 46 8.65 17.98 0.89
C PHE A 46 8.68 19.32 0.13
N ASP A 47 7.86 20.28 0.56
CA ASP A 47 7.74 21.63 -0.01
C ASP A 47 8.87 22.55 0.49
N ASP A 48 9.91 22.01 1.13
CA ASP A 48 10.99 22.79 1.70
C ASP A 48 11.93 23.28 0.58
N HIS A 49 11.71 24.53 0.18
CA HIS A 49 12.32 25.24 -0.95
C HIS A 49 13.82 25.56 -0.77
N LEU A 50 14.60 24.70 -0.11
CA LEU A 50 16.05 24.89 0.02
C LEU A 50 16.83 24.43 -1.23
N TYR A 51 16.27 23.50 -2.01
CA TYR A 51 16.90 22.97 -3.23
C TYR A 51 15.95 23.06 -4.43
N PRO A 52 16.44 23.42 -5.63
CA PRO A 52 15.62 23.39 -6.83
C PRO A 52 15.06 21.98 -7.06
N LYS A 53 13.79 21.88 -7.47
CA LYS A 53 13.18 20.59 -7.86
C LYS A 53 13.92 20.05 -9.09
N GLU A 54 14.84 19.12 -8.87
CA GLU A 54 15.52 18.41 -9.96
C GLU A 54 14.57 17.40 -10.62
N VAL A 55 14.72 17.17 -11.92
CA VAL A 55 13.84 16.34 -12.78
C VAL A 55 13.69 14.88 -12.29
N GLY A 56 14.53 14.43 -11.34
CA GLY A 56 14.44 13.11 -10.70
C GLY A 56 13.93 13.11 -9.24
N SER A 57 13.85 14.28 -8.59
CA SER A 57 13.53 14.38 -7.16
C SER A 57 12.15 13.82 -6.81
N GLU A 58 11.16 14.03 -7.67
CA GLU A 58 9.79 13.51 -7.52
C GLU A 58 9.75 11.97 -7.58
N ILE A 59 10.60 11.37 -8.43
CA ILE A 59 10.69 9.91 -8.57
C ILE A 59 11.28 9.30 -7.30
N TYR A 60 12.37 9.86 -6.77
CA TYR A 60 12.98 9.38 -5.53
C TYR A 60 12.05 9.53 -4.33
N GLN A 61 11.33 10.65 -4.23
CA GLN A 61 10.35 10.86 -3.17
C GLN A 61 9.22 9.83 -3.25
N SER A 62 8.69 9.56 -4.44
CA SER A 62 7.66 8.53 -4.65
C SER A 62 8.14 7.14 -4.25
N MET A 63 9.33 6.73 -4.69
CA MET A 63 9.93 5.44 -4.32
C MET A 63 10.19 5.31 -2.82
N TYR A 64 10.63 6.39 -2.18
CA TYR A 64 10.88 6.43 -0.74
C TYR A 64 9.58 6.24 0.05
N LYS A 65 8.52 6.96 -0.34
CA LYS A 65 7.19 6.81 0.25
C LYS A 65 6.64 5.41 0.07
N ASP A 66 6.79 4.83 -1.12
CA ASP A 66 6.38 3.44 -1.40
C ASP A 66 7.11 2.45 -0.50
N SER A 67 8.43 2.59 -0.34
CA SER A 67 9.23 1.70 0.50
C SER A 67 8.85 1.81 1.98
N ILE A 68 8.56 3.01 2.47
CA ILE A 68 8.12 3.21 3.86
C ILE A 68 6.71 2.68 4.07
N ALA A 69 5.78 2.97 3.16
CA ALA A 69 4.41 2.50 3.25
C ALA A 69 4.35 0.97 3.32
N GLN A 70 5.17 0.29 2.52
CA GLN A 70 5.25 -1.17 2.51
C GLN A 70 5.94 -1.73 3.76
N SER A 71 6.98 -1.08 4.29
CA SER A 71 7.65 -1.55 5.52
C SER A 71 6.80 -1.33 6.78
N LEU A 72 5.93 -0.32 6.78
CA LEU A 72 5.00 -0.01 7.87
C LEU A 72 3.70 -0.83 7.80
N SER A 73 3.38 -1.40 6.63
CA SER A 73 2.21 -2.27 6.48
C SER A 73 2.30 -3.48 7.43
N GLY A 74 1.17 -3.85 8.02
CA GLY A 74 1.06 -4.89 9.04
C GLY A 74 1.39 -4.41 10.47
N SER A 75 2.06 -3.27 10.64
CA SER A 75 2.43 -2.74 11.96
C SER A 75 1.39 -1.78 12.56
N PHE A 76 0.56 -1.15 11.72
CA PHE A 76 -0.48 -0.20 12.15
C PHE A 76 -1.79 -0.89 12.60
N GLY A 77 -2.00 -2.15 12.21
CA GLY A 77 -3.11 -2.99 12.65
C GLY A 77 -4.38 -2.86 11.82
N TYR A 78 -4.41 -2.03 10.77
CA TYR A 78 -5.55 -1.94 9.87
C TYR A 78 -5.68 -3.18 8.99
N SER A 79 -4.57 -3.82 8.62
CA SER A 79 -4.62 -5.08 7.87
C SER A 79 -5.27 -6.20 8.70
N GLU A 80 -4.92 -6.30 9.97
CA GLU A 80 -5.47 -7.29 10.90
C GLU A 80 -6.96 -7.04 11.17
N LEU A 81 -7.36 -5.78 11.34
CA LEU A 81 -8.76 -5.43 11.52
C LEU A 81 -9.60 -5.80 10.29
N LEU A 82 -9.12 -5.48 9.09
CA LEU A 82 -9.80 -5.83 7.85
C LEU A 82 -9.83 -7.35 7.64
N PHE A 83 -8.72 -8.04 7.91
CA PHE A 83 -8.64 -9.51 7.82
C PHE A 83 -9.69 -10.18 8.70
N ASN A 84 -9.75 -9.81 9.98
CA ASN A 84 -10.72 -10.38 10.92
C ASN A 84 -12.16 -10.07 10.52
N TYR A 85 -12.45 -8.84 10.10
CA TYR A 85 -13.77 -8.45 9.60
C TYR A 85 -14.21 -9.31 8.40
N LEU A 86 -13.32 -9.52 7.42
CA LEU A 86 -13.60 -10.35 6.25
C LEU A 86 -13.80 -11.82 6.62
N LYS A 87 -13.02 -12.34 7.58
CA LYS A 87 -13.17 -13.69 8.11
C LYS A 87 -14.50 -13.87 8.83
N ASP A 88 -14.97 -12.87 9.57
CA ASP A 88 -16.26 -12.94 10.26
C ASP A 88 -17.43 -12.94 9.27
N ILE A 89 -17.38 -12.11 8.22
CA ILE A 89 -18.36 -12.16 7.12
C ILE A 89 -18.38 -13.54 6.45
N GLN A 90 -17.22 -14.17 6.25
CA GLN A 90 -17.13 -15.49 5.64
C GLN A 90 -17.77 -16.59 6.51
N LYS A 91 -17.82 -16.43 7.84
CA LYS A 91 -18.45 -17.41 8.75
C LYS A 91 -19.97 -17.28 8.81
N GLU A 92 -20.52 -16.10 8.54
CA GLU A 92 -21.96 -15.84 8.60
C GLU A 92 -22.72 -16.20 7.31
N VAL A 93 -22.01 -16.65 6.27
CA VAL A 93 -22.56 -17.10 4.97
C VAL A 93 -22.39 -18.60 4.81
#